data_AF-A0A6B1GXG3-F1
#
_entry.id   AF-A0A6B1GXG3-F1
#
_cell.length_a   1.000
_cell.length_b   1.000
_cell.length_c   1.000
_cell.angle_alpha   90.00
_cell.angle_beta   90.00
_cell.angle_gamma   90.00
#
_symmetry.space_group_name_H-M   'P 1'
#
loop_
_entity.id
_entity.type
_entity.pdbx_description
1 polymer ?
#
loop_
_entity_poly.entity_id
_entity_poly.type
_entity_poly.pdbx_seq_one_letter_code
_entity_poly.pdbx_strand_id
1 'polypeptide(L)' 'MTELLAQPAFWAALFSVTLIQIALGADNLIIITIIANKLPEARRKQAIQLGLLLAMALRIVLLLILS' A
#
# COMPACT_ATOMS: atom_id res chain seq x y z
N MET A 1 -14.56 -13.81 -24.45
CA MET A 1 -13.33 -13.23 -23.86
C MET A 1 -13.17 -11.74 -24.20
N THR A 2 -13.64 -11.23 -25.35
CA THR A 2 -13.64 -9.80 -25.72
C THR A 2 -14.82 -9.00 -25.13
N GLU A 3 -15.94 -9.65 -24.80
CA GLU A 3 -17.11 -8.98 -24.23
C GLU A 3 -16.88 -8.38 -22.83
N LEU A 4 -15.95 -8.94 -22.03
CA LEU A 4 -15.57 -8.39 -20.72
C LEU A 4 -14.86 -7.03 -20.86
N LEU A 5 -14.02 -6.87 -21.88
CA LEU A 5 -13.28 -5.64 -22.16
C LEU A 5 -14.18 -4.54 -22.74
N ALA A 6 -15.29 -4.93 -23.38
CA ALA A 6 -16.30 -4.01 -23.92
C ALA A 6 -17.29 -3.51 -22.85
N GLN A 7 -17.31 -4.10 -21.65
CA GLN A 7 -18.19 -3.69 -20.57
C GLN A 7 -17.63 -2.49 -19.81
N PRO A 8 -18.34 -1.35 -19.76
CA PRO A 8 -17.93 -0.18 -18.97
C PRO A 8 -17.77 -0.50 -17.48
N ALA A 9 -18.58 -1.43 -16.98
CA ALA A 9 -18.55 -1.89 -15.59
C ALA A 9 -17.20 -2.55 -15.22
N PHE A 10 -16.56 -3.26 -16.15
CA PHE A 10 -15.24 -3.87 -15.92
C PHE A 10 -14.17 -2.80 -15.67
N TRP A 11 -14.14 -1.75 -16.49
CA TRP A 11 -13.22 -0.63 -16.33
C TRP A 11 -13.50 0.17 -15.05
N ALA A 12 -14.76 0.38 -14.71
CA ALA A 12 -15.15 1.02 -13.46
C ALA A 12 -14.71 0.20 -12.23
N ALA A 13 -14.90 -1.12 -12.25
CA ALA A 13 -14.45 -2.02 -11.18
C ALA A 13 -12.92 -2.02 -11.06
N LEU A 14 -12.19 -2.07 -12.18
CA LEU A 14 -10.72 -1.95 -12.18
C LEU A 14 -10.26 -0.62 -11.56
N PHE A 15 -10.89 0.48 -11.96
CA PHE A 15 -10.57 1.81 -11.42
C PHE A 15 -10.82 1.87 -9.91
N SER A 16 -11.96 1.36 -9.45
CA SER A 16 -12.31 1.34 -8.04
C SER A 16 -11.35 0.47 -7.20
N VAL A 17 -11.02 -0.74 -7.67
CA VAL A 17 -10.05 -1.62 -6.99
C VAL A 17 -8.66 -1.00 -6.97
N THR A 18 -8.24 -0.35 -8.06
CA THR A 18 -6.95 0.35 -8.13
C THR A 18 -6.89 1.50 -7.14
N LEU A 19 -7.95 2.31 -7.05
CA LEU A 19 -8.03 3.40 -6.07
C LEU A 19 -7.95 2.88 -4.63
N ILE A 20 -8.67 1.81 -4.30
CA ILE A 20 -8.62 1.19 -2.96
C ILE A 20 -7.21 0.68 -2.67
N GLN A 21 -6.55 0.01 -3.61
CA GLN A 21 -5.18 -0.47 -3.40
C GLN A 21 -4.17 0.65 -3.22
N ILE A 22 -4.33 1.75 -3.97
CA ILE A 22 -3.48 2.94 -3.83
C ILE A 22 -3.71 3.59 -2.46
N ALA A 23 -4.95 3.77 -2.03
CA ALA A 23 -5.27 4.33 -0.71
C ALA A 23 -4.67 3.46 0.41
N LEU A 24 -4.94 2.15 0.39
CA LEU A 24 -4.40 1.20 1.39
C LEU A 24 -2.86 1.14 1.39
N GLY A 25 -2.23 1.33 0.23
CA GLY A 25 -0.77 1.39 0.11
C GLY A 25 -0.18 2.72 0.61
N ALA A 26 -0.85 3.83 0.29
CA ALA A 26 -0.43 5.18 0.63
C ALA A 26 -0.59 5.48 2.12
N ASP A 27 -1.67 5.01 2.76
CA ASP A 27 -1.95 5.24 4.18
C ASP A 27 -0.78 4.80 5.08
N ASN A 28 -0.21 3.62 4.80
CA ASN A 28 0.93 3.09 5.56
C ASN A 28 2.22 3.89 5.35
N LEU A 29 2.49 4.35 4.12
CA LEU A 29 3.66 5.19 3.83
C LEU A 29 3.54 6.56 4.50
N ILE A 30 2.34 7.14 4.50
CA ILE A 30 2.04 8.43 5.16
C ILE A 30 2.30 8.32 6.66
N ILE A 31 1.80 7.28 7.34
CA ILE A 31 2.04 7.09 8.78
C ILE A 31 3.55 6.91 9.08
N ILE A 32 4.24 6.06 8.31
CA ILE A 32 5.69 5.83 8.49
C ILE A 32 6.47 7.14 8.33
N THR A 33 6.15 7.93 7.30
CA THR A 33 6.84 9.19 7.03
C THR A 33 6.50 10.30 8.04
N ILE A 34 5.28 10.33 8.58
CA ILE A 34 4.88 11.23 9.68
C ILE A 34 5.62 10.89 10.97
N ILE A 35 5.76 9.61 11.31
CA ILE A 35 6.48 9.18 12.52
C ILE A 35 7.99 9.44 12.33
N ALA A 36 8.54 9.11 11.16
CA ALA A 36 9.95 9.34 10.85
C ALA A 36 10.31 10.83 10.79
N ASN A 37 9.35 11.71 10.49
CA ASN A 37 9.48 13.17 10.55
C ASN A 37 9.83 13.70 11.94
N LYS A 38 9.56 12.93 13.01
CA LYS A 38 9.94 13.29 14.38
C LYS A 38 11.38 12.90 14.73
N LEU A 39 12.10 12.19 13.84
CA LEU A 39 13.49 11.81 14.04
C LEU A 39 14.46 12.79 13.36
N PRO A 40 15.70 12.91 13.86
CA PRO A 40 16.76 13.66 13.20
C PRO A 40 16.94 13.21 11.74
N GLU A 41 17.22 14.14 10.82
CA GLU A 41 17.29 13.85 9.37
C GLU A 41 18.23 12.68 9.04
N ALA A 42 19.33 12.55 9.77
CA ALA A 42 20.29 11.44 9.63
C ALA A 42 19.68 10.05 9.86
N ARG A 43 18.64 9.92 10.69
CA ARG A 43 17.98 8.64 11.01
C ARG A 43 16.64 8.45 10.32
N ARG A 44 16.09 9.50 9.71
CA ARG A 44 14.79 9.49 9.05
C ARG A 44 14.71 8.49 7.90
N LYS A 45 15.77 8.41 7.08
CA LYS A 45 15.86 7.46 5.97
C LYS A 45 15.87 6.01 6.45
N GLN A 46 16.63 5.72 7.51
CA GLN A 46 16.67 4.39 8.13
C GLN A 46 15.33 4.01 8.77
N ALA A 47 14.67 4.95 9.47
CA ALA A 47 13.36 4.72 10.06
C ALA A 47 12.28 4.43 9.01
N ILE A 48 12.30 5.13 7.88
CA ILE A 48 11.37 4.87 6.77
C ILE A 48 11.65 3.49 6.15
N GLN A 49 12.91 3.18 5.85
CA GLN A 49 13.28 1.89 5.27
C GLN A 49 12.90 0.72 6.18
N LEU A 50 13.21 0.83 7.47
CA LEU A 50 12.89 -0.19 8.46
C LEU A 50 11.37 -0.33 8.65
N GLY A 51 10.66 0.80 8.73
CA GLY A 51 9.19 0.83 8.84
C GLY A 51 8.50 0.24 7.63
N LEU A 52 9.00 0.51 6.41
CA LEU A 52 8.46 -0.06 5.18
C LEU A 52 8.68 -1.58 5.14
N LEU A 53 9.87 -2.04 5.51
CA LEU A 53 10.22 -3.46 5.53
C LEU A 53 9.35 -4.23 6.54
N LEU A 54 9.16 -3.66 7.74
CA LEU A 54 8.26 -4.20 8.77
C LEU A 54 6.80 -4.22 8.32
N ALA A 55 6.32 -3.15 7.69
CA ALA A 55 4.94 -3.07 7.19
C ALA A 55 4.67 -4.08 6.07
N MET A 56 5.63 -4.27 5.16
CA MET A 56 5.53 -5.30 4.12
C MET A 56 5.57 -6.70 4.71
N ALA A 57 6.46 -6.96 5.67
CA ALA A 57 6.53 -8.25 6.37
C ALA A 57 5.21 -8.58 7.08
N LEU A 58 4.65 -7.62 7.83
CA LEU A 58 3.36 -7.77 8.50
C LEU A 58 2.24 -8.06 7.49
N ARG A 59 2.24 -7.37 6.34
CA ARG A 59 1.25 -7.59 5.28
C ARG A 59 1.34 -8.98 4.67
N ILE A 60 2.55 -9.49 4.43
CA ILE A 60 2.78 -10.85 3.91
C ILE A 60 2.32 -11.88 4.93
N VAL A 61 2.66 -11.71 6.21
CA VAL A 61 2.24 -12.60 7.29
C VAL A 61 0.72 -12.63 7.43
N LEU A 62 0.07 -11.47 7.46
CA LEU A 62 -1.39 -11.38 7.53
C LEU A 62 -2.06 -11.98 6.29
N LEU A 63 -1.52 -11.75 5.09
CA LEU A 63 -2.02 -12.37 3.87
C LEU A 63 -1.89 -13.89 3.94
N LEU A 64 -0.74 -14.43 4.35
CA LEU A 64 -0.53 -15.88 4.50
C LEU A 64 -1.47 -16.53 5.52
N ILE A 65 -1.90 -15.80 6.54
CA ILE A 65 -2.87 -16.29 7.53
C ILE A 65 -4.31 -16.25 6.97
N LEU A 66 -4.63 -15.25 6.14
CA LEU A 66 -5.98 -15.03 5.62
C LEU A 66 -6.25 -15.76 4.29
N SER A 67 -5.20 -16.04 3.52
CA SER A 67 -5.23 -16.79 2.25
C SER A 67 -5.35 -18.29 2.47
#